data_AF-A0A8T2JE72-F1
#
_entry.id   AF-A0A8T2JE72-F1
#
_cell.length_a   1.000
_cell.length_b   1.000
_cell.length_c   1.000
_cell.angle_alpha   90.00
_cell.angle_beta   90.00
_cell.angle_gamma   90.00
#
_symmetry.space_group_name_H-M   'P 1'
#
loop_
_entity.id
_entity.type
_entity.pdbx_description
1 polymer ?
#
loop_
_entity_poly.entity_id
_entity_poly.type
_entity_poly.pdbx_seq_one_letter_code
_entity_poly.pdbx_strand_id
1 'polypeptide(L)'
;MTSRQLYSSSYKKIFGDSPRSSSHLYTTSSSNSSRSYRPRETYSSSTSYRQVSRSPPISHLSAAQDHFDLSQSTALSNELKIVRTNEKEQLQGLNDRFVTYIEKVHHLEQQNKLLEAEVTLLRQKQSEPSRLSQIYDQEMRELRSRLDDQMHEKDQALLDCQHLEGCIQQLQQKLDQEAGKREDAEDALKNFRKDLDQATLDRLQLEKKVESLLDELAFLRKVHEEEVAELQAAVSEAQISVEMDVVSKPDLTAALKEIRTQYEVLSSRNQQSAEEWYQTKIANVSQEAAKNNESARQAKEEITEYRRQLQARTLEIDALRSTNESLERQLQEAEDRNNDEISQLHDTINQLDSALRTTKEEMARHLREYQDLLNVKMALDIEIAAYRKLLEGEETRLTSVGGSGMYSIGFPYSSGQYSGGKSFTSSTVTIRKEEKKETSDGEKGGAQAKTSKPGEPGQEKTPQKIATN
;
A
#
# COMPACT_ATOMS: atom_id res chain seq x y z
N MET A 1 -4.07 14.00 45.22
CA MET A 1 -4.24 12.56 44.95
C MET A 1 -4.90 12.42 43.59
N THR A 2 -4.12 12.12 42.55
CA THR A 2 -4.62 11.89 41.19
C THR A 2 -3.74 10.83 40.55
N SER A 3 -4.21 9.60 40.63
CA SER A 3 -3.55 8.41 40.08
C SER A 3 -3.57 8.47 38.55
N ARG A 4 -2.39 8.57 37.93
CA ARG A 4 -2.22 8.25 36.50
C ARG A 4 -2.12 6.74 36.34
N GLN A 5 -3.23 6.10 35.96
CA GLN A 5 -3.20 4.73 35.47
C GLN A 5 -2.69 4.72 34.03
N LEU A 6 -1.46 4.24 33.85
CA LEU A 6 -0.91 3.89 32.53
C LEU A 6 -1.51 2.54 32.12
N TYR A 7 -2.38 2.55 31.11
CA TYR A 7 -2.80 1.33 30.43
C TYR A 7 -1.62 0.83 29.58
N SER A 8 -0.86 -0.13 30.11
CA SER A 8 0.15 -0.88 29.35
C SER A 8 -0.54 -2.02 28.61
N SER A 9 -0.48 -2.00 27.29
CA SER A 9 -1.03 -3.03 26.41
C SER A 9 -0.28 -4.36 26.57
N SER A 10 -1.01 -5.44 26.86
CA SER A 10 -0.52 -6.81 27.07
C SER A 10 0.11 -7.48 25.83
N TYR A 11 0.20 -6.79 24.69
CA TYR A 11 0.77 -7.38 23.47
C TYR A 11 2.30 -7.44 23.46
N LYS A 12 2.98 -6.67 24.33
CA LYS A 12 4.46 -6.64 24.42
C LYS A 12 5.08 -7.80 25.20
N LYS A 13 4.29 -8.65 25.86
CA LYS A 13 4.82 -9.71 26.73
C LYS A 13 5.02 -11.07 26.06
N ILE A 14 4.54 -11.26 24.82
CA ILE A 14 4.55 -12.58 24.16
C ILE A 14 5.46 -12.61 22.92
N PHE A 15 5.66 -11.48 22.24
CA PHE A 15 6.55 -11.39 21.09
C PHE A 15 7.59 -10.29 21.36
N GLY A 16 8.83 -10.70 21.61
CA GLY A 16 9.94 -9.83 21.95
C GLY A 16 10.32 -8.83 20.85
N ASP A 17 11.14 -7.85 21.22
CA ASP A 17 11.67 -6.84 20.31
C ASP A 17 12.41 -7.48 19.13
N SER A 18 12.10 -7.03 17.91
CA SER A 18 12.90 -7.33 16.72
C SER A 18 14.25 -6.61 16.81
N PRO A 19 15.40 -7.29 16.60
CA PRO A 19 16.68 -6.63 16.68
C PRO A 19 16.91 -5.76 15.45
N ARG A 20 17.26 -4.50 15.70
CA ARG A 20 17.96 -3.64 14.74
C ARG A 20 19.37 -4.18 14.55
N SER A 21 19.71 -4.68 13.35
CA SER A 21 21.09 -5.02 13.00
C SER A 21 21.68 -3.99 12.04
N SER A 22 22.71 -3.34 12.54
CA SER A 22 23.71 -2.54 11.84
C SER A 22 24.59 -3.44 10.96
N SER A 23 24.89 -2.96 9.76
CA SER A 23 25.76 -3.60 8.79
C SER A 23 27.24 -3.33 9.10
N HIS A 24 28.03 -4.37 9.35
CA HIS A 24 29.47 -4.34 9.10
C HIS A 24 29.99 -5.66 8.54
N LEU A 25 30.84 -5.49 7.53
CA LEU A 25 31.53 -6.45 6.70
C LEU A 25 32.54 -7.28 7.51
N TYR A 26 32.53 -8.60 7.34
CA TYR A 26 33.75 -9.41 7.37
C TYR A 26 33.66 -10.57 6.37
N THR A 27 34.68 -10.59 5.53
CA THR A 27 35.16 -11.66 4.67
C THR A 27 35.43 -12.92 5.49
N THR A 28 34.83 -14.06 5.11
CA THR A 28 35.42 -15.38 5.37
C THR A 28 35.26 -16.28 4.15
N SER A 29 36.41 -16.74 3.68
CA SER A 29 36.61 -17.85 2.76
C SER A 29 36.09 -19.15 3.37
N SER A 30 35.21 -19.85 2.66
CA SER A 30 35.00 -21.28 2.86
C SER A 30 34.93 -21.99 1.52
N SER A 31 35.88 -22.91 1.37
CA SER A 31 36.01 -23.91 0.33
C SER A 31 34.76 -24.79 0.28
N ASN A 32 34.10 -24.86 -0.87
CA ASN A 32 33.23 -25.99 -1.19
C ASN A 32 33.55 -26.53 -2.59
N SER A 33 34.02 -27.77 -2.58
CA SER A 33 34.37 -28.57 -3.74
C SER A 33 33.08 -29.15 -4.33
N SER A 34 32.60 -28.56 -5.42
CA SER A 34 31.48 -29.10 -6.20
C SER A 34 32.04 -29.96 -7.33
N ARG A 35 32.08 -31.26 -7.03
CA ARG A 35 32.49 -32.35 -7.92
C ARG A 35 31.44 -32.53 -9.01
N SER A 36 31.76 -32.11 -10.23
CA SER A 36 30.97 -32.32 -11.43
C SER A 36 30.90 -33.79 -11.83
N TYR A 37 29.69 -34.36 -11.93
CA TYR A 37 29.44 -35.63 -12.61
C TYR A 37 28.73 -35.35 -13.95
N ARG A 38 29.48 -35.53 -15.04
CA ARG A 38 28.96 -35.61 -16.41
C ARG A 38 28.56 -37.06 -16.71
N PRO A 39 27.48 -37.32 -17.47
CA PRO A 39 27.26 -38.61 -18.11
C PRO A 39 28.29 -38.84 -19.24
N ARG A 40 28.80 -40.07 -19.31
CA ARG A 40 29.86 -40.54 -20.19
C ARG A 40 29.24 -41.15 -21.44
N GLU A 41 29.26 -40.41 -22.55
CA GLU A 41 29.00 -40.93 -23.90
C GLU A 41 30.17 -41.83 -24.34
N THR A 42 29.86 -43.05 -24.78
CA THR A 42 30.82 -44.02 -25.31
C THR A 42 31.10 -43.74 -26.78
N TYR A 43 32.33 -43.38 -27.08
CA TYR A 43 32.89 -43.37 -28.44
C TYR A 43 32.98 -44.81 -28.97
N SER A 44 32.33 -45.10 -30.09
CA SER A 44 32.63 -46.27 -30.92
C SER A 44 33.56 -45.84 -32.05
N SER A 45 34.81 -46.29 -31.97
CA SER A 45 35.85 -46.12 -32.96
C SER A 45 35.58 -47.03 -34.17
N SER A 46 35.45 -46.45 -35.36
CA SER A 46 35.43 -47.17 -36.64
C SER A 46 36.86 -47.34 -37.17
N THR A 47 37.39 -48.55 -37.00
CA THR A 47 38.67 -48.97 -37.57
C THR A 47 38.52 -49.20 -39.07
N SER A 48 39.22 -48.40 -39.86
CA SER A 48 39.35 -48.56 -41.31
C SER A 48 40.33 -49.69 -41.64
N TYR A 49 39.87 -50.75 -42.31
CA TYR A 49 40.75 -51.75 -42.93
C TYR A 49 40.90 -51.46 -44.41
N ARG A 50 42.16 -51.23 -44.77
CA ARG A 50 42.71 -50.97 -46.09
C ARG A 50 42.77 -52.31 -46.86
N GLN A 51 42.00 -52.45 -47.94
CA GLN A 51 42.14 -53.59 -48.86
C GLN A 51 43.23 -53.27 -49.88
N VAL A 52 44.31 -54.06 -49.88
CA VAL A 52 45.38 -54.03 -50.88
C VAL A 52 45.09 -55.13 -51.89
N SER A 53 44.65 -54.74 -53.08
CA SER A 53 44.45 -55.62 -54.23
C SER A 53 45.81 -55.95 -54.84
N ARG A 54 46.22 -57.23 -54.83
CA ARG A 54 47.41 -57.70 -55.55
C ARG A 54 47.02 -58.89 -56.44
N SER A 55 46.86 -58.62 -57.72
CA SER A 55 46.62 -59.62 -58.76
C SER A 55 47.88 -60.46 -59.03
N PRO A 56 47.78 -61.77 -59.30
CA PRO A 56 48.84 -62.53 -59.96
C PRO A 56 48.56 -62.62 -61.48
N PRO A 57 49.60 -62.71 -62.34
CA PRO A 57 49.43 -62.83 -63.77
C PRO A 57 49.22 -64.28 -64.22
N ILE A 58 48.52 -64.39 -65.35
CA ILE A 58 48.27 -65.59 -66.14
C ILE A 58 49.53 -65.95 -66.94
N SER A 59 49.90 -67.23 -66.98
CA SER A 59 50.91 -67.77 -67.89
C SER A 59 50.45 -69.09 -68.53
N HIS A 60 50.10 -68.97 -69.81
CA HIS A 60 50.16 -69.91 -70.95
C HIS A 60 50.04 -71.43 -70.74
N LEU A 61 49.04 -72.04 -71.40
CA LEU A 61 49.03 -73.45 -71.78
C LEU A 61 49.82 -73.65 -73.08
N SER A 62 50.67 -74.68 -73.11
CA SER A 62 51.11 -75.35 -74.33
C SER A 62 50.73 -76.82 -74.21
N ALA A 63 49.69 -77.24 -74.95
CA ALA A 63 49.22 -78.61 -74.99
C ALA A 63 49.98 -79.37 -76.10
N ALA A 64 50.90 -80.24 -75.69
CA ALA A 64 51.37 -81.35 -76.51
C ALA A 64 50.44 -82.54 -76.25
N GLN A 65 49.89 -83.08 -77.33
CA GLN A 65 49.14 -84.34 -77.35
C GLN A 65 50.02 -85.45 -76.79
N ASP A 66 49.50 -86.27 -75.87
CA ASP A 66 49.85 -87.68 -75.78
C ASP A 66 48.88 -88.47 -74.89
N HIS A 67 48.83 -89.76 -75.17
CA HIS A 67 47.74 -90.71 -74.99
C HIS A 67 47.35 -91.06 -73.52
N PHE A 68 46.05 -91.31 -73.34
CA PHE A 68 45.38 -91.70 -72.09
C PHE A 68 45.87 -93.04 -71.50
N ASP A 69 46.10 -93.06 -70.17
CA ASP A 69 46.06 -94.27 -69.34
C ASP A 69 44.87 -94.17 -68.36
N LEU A 70 43.85 -94.99 -68.59
CA LEU A 70 42.51 -94.91 -67.99
C LEU A 70 42.46 -95.41 -66.52
N SER A 71 43.53 -96.03 -66.01
CA SER A 71 43.58 -96.59 -64.66
C SER A 71 44.03 -95.61 -63.56
N GLN A 72 44.75 -94.53 -63.91
CA GLN A 72 45.18 -93.52 -62.92
C GLN A 72 44.16 -92.38 -62.75
N SER A 73 43.36 -92.10 -63.80
CA SER A 73 42.29 -91.09 -63.77
C SER A 73 41.13 -91.45 -62.83
N THR A 74 40.82 -92.74 -62.69
CA THR A 74 39.78 -93.24 -61.79
C THR A 74 40.17 -93.17 -60.32
N ALA A 75 41.45 -93.39 -59.99
CA ALA A 75 41.98 -93.25 -58.63
C ALA A 75 41.97 -91.78 -58.16
N LEU A 76 42.49 -90.85 -58.99
CA LEU A 76 42.46 -89.41 -58.71
C LEU A 76 41.02 -88.86 -58.66
N SER A 77 40.12 -89.38 -59.49
CA SER A 77 38.70 -88.97 -59.45
C SER A 77 37.97 -89.47 -58.20
N ASN A 78 38.37 -90.60 -57.61
CA ASN A 78 37.79 -91.09 -56.37
C ASN A 78 38.34 -90.34 -55.15
N GLU A 79 39.63 -90.01 -55.13
CA GLU A 79 40.23 -89.16 -54.09
C GLU A 79 39.61 -87.76 -54.09
N LEU A 80 39.38 -87.17 -55.27
CA LEU A 80 38.70 -85.89 -55.43
C LEU A 80 37.22 -85.94 -54.99
N LYS A 81 36.56 -87.10 -55.12
CA LYS A 81 35.21 -87.30 -54.58
C LYS A 81 35.23 -87.33 -53.05
N ILE A 82 36.20 -88.00 -52.44
CA ILE A 82 36.36 -88.06 -50.98
C ILE A 82 36.65 -86.66 -50.40
N VAL A 83 37.54 -85.89 -51.03
CA VAL A 83 37.82 -84.50 -50.64
C VAL A 83 36.57 -83.63 -50.77
N ARG A 84 35.81 -83.75 -51.88
CA ARG A 84 34.54 -83.02 -52.04
C ARG A 84 33.47 -83.44 -51.06
N THR A 85 33.39 -84.72 -50.68
CA THR A 85 32.43 -85.16 -49.65
C THR A 85 32.81 -84.64 -48.27
N ASN A 86 34.11 -84.63 -47.94
CA ASN A 86 34.61 -84.08 -46.68
C ASN A 86 34.45 -82.55 -46.63
N GLU A 87 34.73 -81.83 -47.72
CA GLU A 87 34.47 -80.39 -47.84
C GLU A 87 32.96 -80.09 -47.74
N LYS A 88 32.11 -80.91 -48.36
CA LYS A 88 30.66 -80.79 -48.24
C LYS A 88 30.18 -81.02 -46.81
N GLU A 89 30.76 -81.98 -46.08
CA GLU A 89 30.43 -82.24 -44.67
C GLU A 89 30.91 -81.11 -43.75
N GLN A 90 32.07 -80.52 -44.01
CA GLN A 90 32.55 -79.32 -43.31
C GLN A 90 31.67 -78.10 -43.59
N LEU A 91 31.30 -77.88 -44.86
CA LEU A 91 30.36 -76.82 -45.24
C LEU A 91 28.98 -77.05 -44.64
N GLN A 92 28.52 -78.30 -44.54
CA GLN A 92 27.27 -78.65 -43.87
C GLN A 92 27.36 -78.36 -42.36
N GLY A 93 28.43 -78.77 -41.68
CA GLY A 93 28.63 -78.47 -40.27
C GLY A 93 28.78 -76.97 -39.96
N LEU A 94 29.37 -76.20 -40.89
CA LEU A 94 29.39 -74.74 -40.81
C LEU A 94 27.99 -74.15 -41.04
N ASN A 95 27.24 -74.68 -42.00
CA ASN A 95 25.89 -74.23 -42.29
C ASN A 95 24.93 -74.53 -41.13
N ASP A 96 25.01 -75.69 -40.49
CA ASP A 96 24.23 -76.04 -39.31
C ASP A 96 24.57 -75.10 -38.12
N ARG A 97 25.84 -74.70 -37.98
CA ARG A 97 26.25 -73.66 -37.02
C ARG A 97 25.71 -72.27 -37.39
N PHE A 98 25.60 -71.94 -38.68
CA PHE A 98 24.97 -70.70 -39.11
C PHE A 98 23.46 -70.71 -38.87
N VAL A 99 22.77 -71.83 -39.11
CA VAL A 99 21.34 -71.97 -38.80
C VAL A 99 21.09 -71.76 -37.31
N THR A 100 21.86 -72.42 -36.44
CA THR A 100 21.73 -72.23 -34.99
C THR A 100 22.11 -70.81 -34.54
N TYR A 101 23.05 -70.14 -35.21
CA TYR A 101 23.36 -68.73 -34.96
C TYR A 101 22.21 -67.80 -35.40
N ILE A 102 21.61 -68.04 -36.57
CA ILE A 102 20.46 -67.28 -37.08
C ILE A 102 19.25 -67.47 -36.16
N GLU A 103 18.97 -68.69 -35.73
CA GLU A 103 17.92 -68.98 -34.74
C GLU A 103 18.17 -68.24 -33.42
N LYS A 104 19.42 -68.18 -32.97
CA LYS A 104 19.80 -67.42 -31.77
C LYS A 104 19.65 -65.91 -31.96
N VAL A 105 20.03 -65.36 -33.11
CA VAL A 105 19.84 -63.94 -33.43
C VAL A 105 18.34 -63.63 -33.48
N HIS A 106 17.54 -64.48 -34.13
CA HIS A 106 16.10 -64.29 -34.20
C HIS A 106 15.43 -64.37 -32.83
N HIS A 107 15.88 -65.30 -31.98
CA HIS A 107 15.44 -65.38 -30.59
C HIS A 107 15.80 -64.12 -29.79
N LEU A 108 17.02 -63.58 -29.97
CA LEU A 108 17.45 -62.34 -29.32
C LEU A 108 16.72 -61.11 -29.86
N GLU A 109 16.44 -61.03 -31.15
CA GLU A 109 15.61 -59.98 -31.76
C GLU A 109 14.19 -60.00 -31.22
N GLN A 110 13.60 -61.20 -31.09
CA GLN A 110 12.28 -61.37 -30.50
C GLN A 110 12.27 -60.95 -29.02
N GLN A 111 13.29 -61.34 -28.25
CA GLN A 111 13.45 -60.89 -26.86
C GLN A 111 13.64 -59.37 -26.75
N ASN A 112 14.47 -58.76 -27.59
CA ASN A 112 14.65 -57.30 -27.62
C ASN A 112 13.34 -56.59 -27.95
N LYS A 113 12.57 -57.10 -28.92
CA LYS A 113 11.26 -56.53 -29.25
C LYS A 113 10.26 -56.59 -28.09
N LEU A 114 10.28 -57.68 -27.32
CA LEU A 114 9.47 -57.80 -26.11
C LEU A 114 9.92 -56.82 -25.02
N LEU A 115 11.24 -56.69 -24.80
CA LEU A 115 11.80 -55.74 -23.83
C LEU A 115 11.51 -54.29 -24.24
N GLU A 116 11.58 -53.95 -25.53
CA GLU A 116 11.19 -52.62 -26.04
C GLU A 116 9.71 -52.33 -25.79
N ALA A 117 8.83 -53.30 -26.05
CA ALA A 117 7.41 -53.18 -25.75
C ALA A 117 7.15 -52.98 -24.24
N GLU A 118 7.85 -53.74 -23.39
CA GLU A 118 7.77 -53.59 -21.93
C GLU A 118 8.25 -52.21 -21.47
N VAL A 119 9.38 -51.72 -21.99
CA VAL A 119 9.92 -50.38 -21.68
C VAL A 119 8.96 -49.28 -22.09
N THR A 120 8.34 -49.38 -23.29
CA THR A 120 7.36 -48.38 -23.73
C THR A 120 6.11 -48.36 -22.84
N LEU A 121 5.60 -49.52 -22.43
CA LEU A 121 4.46 -49.62 -21.52
C LEU A 121 4.78 -49.08 -20.13
N LEU A 122 5.97 -49.37 -19.59
CA LEU A 122 6.42 -48.82 -18.31
C LEU A 122 6.58 -47.30 -18.36
N ARG A 123 7.10 -46.75 -19.47
CA ARG A 123 7.17 -45.29 -19.67
C ARG A 123 5.79 -44.65 -19.71
N GLN A 124 4.81 -45.26 -20.39
CA GLN A 124 3.44 -44.76 -20.41
C GLN A 124 2.80 -44.77 -19.01
N LYS A 125 2.98 -45.84 -18.24
CA LYS A 125 2.50 -45.92 -16.85
C LYS A 125 3.14 -44.89 -15.93
N GLN A 126 4.41 -44.53 -16.17
CA GLN A 126 5.10 -43.49 -15.40
C GLN A 126 4.75 -42.07 -15.87
N SER A 127 4.28 -41.90 -17.12
CA SER A 127 3.85 -40.59 -17.63
C SER A 127 2.45 -40.18 -17.18
N GLU A 128 1.63 -41.13 -16.73
CA GLU A 128 0.33 -40.82 -16.13
C GLU A 128 0.56 -40.04 -14.82
N PRO A 129 0.09 -38.77 -14.72
CA PRO A 129 0.24 -38.01 -13.50
C PRO A 129 -0.43 -38.78 -12.37
N SER A 130 0.34 -39.07 -11.32
CA SER A 130 -0.14 -39.84 -10.18
C SER A 130 -1.44 -39.22 -9.66
N ARG A 131 -2.50 -40.02 -9.53
CA ARG A 131 -3.79 -39.60 -8.93
C ARG A 131 -3.58 -38.89 -7.59
N LEU A 132 -2.54 -39.27 -6.85
CA LEU A 132 -2.15 -38.63 -5.60
C LEU A 132 -1.64 -37.19 -5.82
N SER A 133 -0.85 -36.94 -6.88
CA SER A 133 -0.44 -35.57 -7.27
C SER A 133 -1.66 -34.70 -7.56
N GLN A 134 -2.63 -35.22 -8.32
CA GLN A 134 -3.85 -34.47 -8.66
C GLN A 134 -4.68 -34.10 -7.42
N ILE A 135 -4.78 -34.99 -6.43
CA ILE A 135 -5.45 -34.72 -5.16
C ILE A 135 -4.69 -33.62 -4.41
N TYR A 136 -3.37 -33.72 -4.28
CA TYR A 136 -2.57 -32.66 -3.64
C TYR A 136 -2.66 -31.33 -4.38
N ASP A 137 -2.66 -31.33 -5.72
CA ASP A 137 -2.80 -30.12 -6.53
C ASP A 137 -4.20 -29.50 -6.40
N GLN A 138 -5.23 -30.31 -6.16
CA GLN A 138 -6.57 -29.83 -5.84
C GLN A 138 -6.61 -29.21 -4.43
N GLU A 139 -6.13 -29.92 -3.41
CA GLU A 139 -6.06 -29.42 -2.03
C GLU A 139 -5.26 -28.11 -1.95
N MET A 140 -4.12 -28.03 -2.66
CA MET A 140 -3.32 -26.81 -2.73
C MET A 140 -4.07 -25.64 -3.38
N ARG A 141 -4.89 -25.90 -4.40
CA ARG A 141 -5.74 -24.86 -5.03
C ARG A 141 -6.85 -24.42 -4.09
N GLU A 142 -7.51 -25.34 -3.40
CA GLU A 142 -8.56 -25.04 -2.45
C GLU A 142 -8.03 -24.25 -1.25
N LEU A 143 -6.85 -24.62 -0.71
CA LEU A 143 -6.19 -23.87 0.35
C LEU A 143 -5.77 -22.47 -0.07
N ARG A 144 -5.28 -22.30 -1.31
CA ARG A 144 -4.98 -20.97 -1.87
C ARG A 144 -6.24 -20.12 -2.03
N SER A 145 -7.32 -20.69 -2.57
CA SER A 145 -8.60 -19.99 -2.68
C SER A 145 -9.12 -19.54 -1.32
N ARG A 146 -9.07 -20.41 -0.31
CA ARG A 146 -9.49 -20.05 1.06
C ARG A 146 -8.60 -18.94 1.66
N LEU A 147 -7.30 -18.96 1.37
CA LEU A 147 -6.40 -17.90 1.81
C LEU A 147 -6.76 -16.56 1.15
N ASP A 148 -7.01 -16.56 -0.15
CA ASP A 148 -7.40 -15.36 -0.90
C ASP A 148 -8.74 -14.81 -0.40
N ASP A 149 -9.73 -15.68 -0.16
CA ASP A 149 -11.03 -15.30 0.42
C ASP A 149 -10.86 -14.68 1.82
N GLN A 150 -10.06 -15.30 2.69
CA GLN A 150 -9.76 -14.75 4.02
C GLN A 150 -8.99 -13.43 3.96
N MET A 151 -8.08 -13.27 3.00
CA MET A 151 -7.37 -12.00 2.78
C MET A 151 -8.35 -10.91 2.36
N HIS A 152 -9.28 -11.22 1.46
CA HIS A 152 -10.33 -10.29 1.04
C HIS A 152 -11.26 -9.90 2.19
N GLU A 153 -11.73 -10.87 2.99
CA GLU A 153 -12.53 -10.60 4.19
C GLU A 153 -11.78 -9.74 5.21
N LYS A 154 -10.48 -10.01 5.42
CA LYS A 154 -9.63 -9.20 6.30
C LYS A 154 -9.50 -7.77 5.77
N ASP A 155 -9.27 -7.58 4.48
CA ASP A 155 -9.13 -6.25 3.88
C ASP A 155 -10.45 -5.47 3.94
N GLN A 156 -11.58 -6.13 3.68
CA GLN A 156 -12.91 -5.55 3.84
C GLN A 156 -13.17 -5.12 5.30
N ALA A 157 -12.85 -5.99 6.27
CA ALA A 157 -13.00 -5.67 7.69
C ALA A 157 -12.10 -4.51 8.13
N LEU A 158 -10.90 -4.35 7.54
CA LEU A 158 -10.03 -3.21 7.80
C LEU A 158 -10.63 -1.91 7.25
N LEU A 159 -11.21 -1.94 6.05
CA LEU A 159 -11.90 -0.78 5.48
C LEU A 159 -13.11 -0.38 6.33
N ASP A 160 -13.90 -1.35 6.79
CA ASP A 160 -15.04 -1.10 7.66
C ASP A 160 -14.60 -0.52 9.02
N CYS A 161 -13.50 -1.03 9.59
CA CYS A 161 -12.90 -0.46 10.80
C CYS A 161 -12.49 1.01 10.59
N GLN A 162 -11.80 1.32 9.50
CA GLN A 162 -11.39 2.69 9.17
C GLN A 162 -12.61 3.62 8.96
N HIS A 163 -13.65 3.11 8.30
CA HIS A 163 -14.89 3.85 8.09
C HIS A 163 -15.60 4.15 9.42
N LEU A 164 -15.72 3.16 10.30
CA LEU A 164 -16.30 3.32 11.63
C LEU A 164 -15.47 4.25 12.51
N GLU A 165 -14.14 4.18 12.45
CA GLU A 165 -13.25 5.10 13.14
C GLU A 165 -13.47 6.54 12.67
N GLY A 166 -13.58 6.77 11.36
CA GLY A 166 -13.93 8.08 10.80
C GLY A 166 -15.31 8.58 11.29
N CYS A 167 -16.31 7.69 11.36
CA CYS A 167 -17.63 8.04 11.91
C CYS A 167 -17.56 8.42 13.40
N ILE A 168 -16.78 7.69 14.20
CA ILE A 168 -16.57 7.97 15.62
C ILE A 168 -15.90 9.34 15.79
N GLN A 169 -14.86 9.65 15.01
CA GLN A 169 -14.19 10.95 15.05
C GLN A 169 -15.16 12.10 14.69
N GLN A 170 -16.00 11.92 13.67
CA GLN A 170 -17.02 12.90 13.32
C GLN A 170 -18.07 13.10 14.44
N LEU A 171 -18.47 12.03 15.11
CA LEU A 171 -19.40 12.11 16.25
C LEU A 171 -18.75 12.77 17.47
N GLN A 172 -17.48 12.49 17.74
CA GLN A 172 -16.71 13.17 18.79
C GLN A 172 -16.61 14.66 18.51
N GLN A 173 -16.26 15.04 17.28
CA GLN A 173 -16.20 16.46 16.88
C GLN A 173 -17.56 17.16 17.05
N LYS A 174 -18.66 16.51 16.69
CA LYS A 174 -20.02 17.05 16.91
C LYS A 174 -20.34 17.18 18.40
N LEU A 175 -19.95 16.20 19.22
CA LEU A 175 -20.15 16.25 20.67
C LEU A 175 -19.37 17.41 21.30
N ASP A 176 -18.12 17.62 20.89
CA ASP A 176 -17.31 18.73 21.39
C ASP A 176 -17.89 20.09 20.97
N GLN A 177 -18.41 20.20 19.74
CA GLN A 177 -19.11 21.40 19.28
C GLN A 177 -20.38 21.68 20.08
N GLU A 178 -21.22 20.67 20.34
CA GLU A 178 -22.42 20.84 21.16
C GLU A 178 -22.09 21.11 22.64
N ALA A 179 -21.00 20.52 23.16
CA ALA A 179 -20.50 20.83 24.50
C ALA A 179 -20.05 22.29 24.61
N GLY A 180 -19.35 22.81 23.61
CA GLY A 180 -18.97 24.23 23.52
C GLY A 180 -20.19 25.16 23.45
N LYS A 181 -21.17 24.85 22.59
CA LYS A 181 -22.43 25.62 22.53
C LYS A 181 -23.19 25.63 23.85
N ARG A 182 -23.20 24.51 24.58
CA ARG A 182 -23.81 24.41 25.91
C ARG A 182 -23.07 25.30 26.92
N GLU A 183 -21.75 25.28 26.91
CA GLU A 183 -20.92 26.15 27.76
C GLU A 183 -21.18 27.63 27.48
N ASP A 184 -21.18 28.05 26.21
CA ASP A 184 -21.50 29.41 25.80
C ASP A 184 -22.91 29.85 26.28
N ALA A 185 -23.90 28.95 26.14
CA ALA A 185 -25.27 29.21 26.60
C ALA A 185 -25.36 29.28 28.14
N GLU A 186 -24.61 28.45 28.87
CA GLU A 186 -24.54 28.48 30.33
C GLU A 186 -23.87 29.76 30.84
N ASP A 187 -22.82 30.22 30.16
CA ASP A 187 -22.16 31.48 30.51
C ASP A 187 -23.01 32.70 30.18
N ALA A 188 -23.74 32.68 29.05
CA ALA A 188 -24.75 33.68 28.75
C ALA A 188 -25.84 33.73 29.83
N LEU A 189 -26.34 32.57 30.28
CA LEU A 189 -27.33 32.49 31.37
C LEU A 189 -26.78 33.05 32.68
N LYS A 190 -25.55 32.70 33.05
CA LYS A 190 -24.88 33.25 34.25
C LYS A 190 -24.77 34.77 34.17
N ASN A 191 -24.44 35.32 33.00
CA ASN A 191 -24.38 36.77 32.79
C ASN A 191 -25.75 37.42 32.90
N PHE A 192 -26.79 36.88 32.24
CA PHE A 192 -28.15 37.38 32.38
C PHE A 192 -28.66 37.33 33.82
N ARG A 193 -28.24 36.31 34.60
CA ARG A 193 -28.59 36.23 36.02
C ARG A 193 -27.93 37.34 36.83
N LYS A 194 -26.65 37.64 36.58
CA LYS A 194 -25.96 38.79 37.19
C LYS A 194 -26.61 40.12 36.82
N ASP A 195 -26.98 40.28 35.55
CA ASP A 195 -27.65 41.49 35.06
C ASP A 195 -29.03 41.66 35.71
N LEU A 196 -29.77 40.56 35.88
CA LEU A 196 -31.04 40.55 36.60
C LEU A 196 -30.84 40.90 38.07
N ASP A 197 -29.86 40.30 38.75
CA ASP A 197 -29.54 40.61 40.14
C ASP A 197 -29.16 42.09 40.29
N GLN A 198 -28.34 42.64 39.39
CA GLN A 198 -28.00 44.06 39.36
C GLN A 198 -29.22 44.95 39.14
N ALA A 199 -30.07 44.63 38.15
CA ALA A 199 -31.29 45.37 37.90
C ALA A 199 -32.26 45.33 39.09
N THR A 200 -32.33 44.21 39.82
CA THR A 200 -33.14 44.12 41.05
C THR A 200 -32.59 44.99 42.17
N LEU A 201 -31.25 45.07 42.33
CA LEU A 201 -30.62 45.97 43.28
C LEU A 201 -30.89 47.43 42.93
N ASP A 202 -30.75 47.81 41.67
CA ASP A 202 -31.03 49.18 41.19
C ASP A 202 -32.50 49.55 41.41
N ARG A 203 -33.43 48.63 41.13
CA ARG A 203 -34.86 48.81 41.44
C ARG A 203 -35.08 49.05 42.95
N LEU A 204 -34.50 48.21 43.81
CA LEU A 204 -34.64 48.35 45.26
C LEU A 204 -34.04 49.66 45.79
N GLN A 205 -32.92 50.13 45.21
CA GLN A 205 -32.34 51.42 45.56
C GLN A 205 -33.25 52.59 45.15
N LEU A 206 -33.86 52.51 43.96
CA LEU A 206 -34.83 53.50 43.51
C LEU A 206 -36.09 53.50 44.37
N GLU A 207 -36.60 52.33 44.75
CA GLU A 207 -37.74 52.19 45.66
C GLU A 207 -37.47 52.83 47.02
N LYS A 208 -36.32 52.55 47.64
CA LYS A 208 -35.91 53.21 48.89
C LYS A 208 -35.79 54.72 48.74
N LYS A 209 -35.29 55.20 47.59
CA LYS A 209 -35.20 56.64 47.31
C LYS A 209 -36.59 57.27 47.20
N VAL A 210 -37.53 56.60 46.54
CA VAL A 210 -38.93 57.02 46.47
C VAL A 210 -39.55 57.08 47.87
N GLU A 211 -39.38 56.03 48.69
CA GLU A 211 -39.85 56.01 50.07
C GLU A 211 -39.28 57.18 50.89
N SER A 212 -37.96 57.40 50.82
CA SER A 212 -37.32 58.51 51.53
C SER A 212 -37.83 59.89 51.11
N LEU A 213 -38.12 60.10 49.83
CA LEU A 213 -38.69 61.34 49.31
C LEU A 213 -40.16 61.52 49.72
N LEU A 214 -40.92 60.43 49.84
CA LEU A 214 -42.28 60.47 50.35
C LEU A 214 -42.30 60.82 51.84
N ASP A 215 -41.37 60.26 52.63
CA ASP A 215 -41.21 60.60 54.05
C ASP A 215 -40.80 62.07 54.24
N GLU A 216 -39.88 62.58 53.41
CA GLU A 216 -39.48 63.99 53.41
C GLU A 216 -40.66 64.91 53.05
N LEU A 217 -41.45 64.55 52.04
CA LEU A 217 -42.67 65.28 51.68
C LEU A 217 -43.71 65.27 52.82
N ALA A 218 -43.88 64.14 53.50
CA ALA A 218 -44.80 64.03 54.63
C ALA A 218 -44.33 64.89 55.81
N PHE A 219 -43.04 64.88 56.10
CA PHE A 219 -42.43 65.74 57.12
C PHE A 219 -42.63 67.23 56.79
N LEU A 220 -42.30 67.66 55.57
CA LEU A 220 -42.48 69.05 55.13
C LEU A 220 -43.95 69.50 55.20
N ARG A 221 -44.89 68.63 54.82
CA ARG A 221 -46.33 68.92 54.95
C ARG A 221 -46.74 69.12 56.40
N LYS A 222 -46.26 68.25 57.31
CA LYS A 222 -46.56 68.35 58.74
C LYS A 222 -45.97 69.62 59.36
N VAL A 223 -44.71 69.94 59.04
CA VAL A 223 -44.07 71.18 59.49
C VAL A 223 -44.85 72.40 58.98
N HIS A 224 -45.24 72.40 57.71
CA HIS A 224 -46.02 73.51 57.17
C HIS A 224 -47.41 73.65 57.83
N GLU A 225 -48.07 72.53 58.14
CA GLU A 225 -49.34 72.51 58.86
C GLU A 225 -49.19 73.05 60.29
N GLU A 226 -48.11 72.69 60.99
CA GLU A 226 -47.75 73.22 62.31
C GLU A 226 -47.41 74.72 62.24
N GLU A 227 -46.59 75.17 61.29
CA GLU A 227 -46.28 76.59 61.08
C GLU A 227 -47.53 77.42 60.77
N VAL A 228 -48.45 76.89 59.95
CA VAL A 228 -49.72 77.56 59.67
C VAL A 228 -50.59 77.63 60.93
N ALA A 229 -50.64 76.56 61.73
CA ALA A 229 -51.36 76.55 63.00
C ALA A 229 -50.75 77.53 64.02
N GLU A 230 -49.42 77.60 64.12
CA GLU A 230 -48.71 78.56 64.96
C GLU A 230 -48.95 80.00 64.50
N LEU A 231 -48.88 80.28 63.20
CA LEU A 231 -49.17 81.61 62.66
C LEU A 231 -50.64 82.00 62.87
N GLN A 232 -51.59 81.07 62.73
CA GLN A 232 -52.99 81.30 63.07
C GLN A 232 -53.18 81.56 64.56
N ALA A 233 -52.51 80.79 65.43
CA ALA A 233 -52.52 80.99 66.86
C ALA A 233 -51.91 82.35 67.22
N ALA A 234 -50.76 82.71 66.67
CA ALA A 234 -50.10 83.99 66.88
C ALA A 234 -50.92 85.18 66.37
N VAL A 235 -51.66 85.03 65.26
CA VAL A 235 -52.61 86.05 64.78
C VAL A 235 -53.81 86.17 65.74
N SER A 236 -54.33 85.05 66.25
CA SER A 236 -55.43 85.05 67.23
C SER A 236 -54.99 85.61 68.60
N GLU A 237 -53.75 85.33 69.00
CA GLU A 237 -53.13 85.81 70.24
C GLU A 237 -52.75 87.29 70.09
N ALA A 238 -52.26 87.74 68.93
CA ALA A 238 -52.08 89.16 68.63
C ALA A 238 -53.41 89.92 68.52
N GLN A 239 -54.53 89.24 68.28
CA GLN A 239 -55.87 89.81 68.39
C GLN A 239 -56.41 89.86 69.84
N ILE A 240 -55.78 89.18 70.81
CA ILE A 240 -56.31 89.03 72.19
C ILE A 240 -55.30 89.45 73.29
N SER A 241 -54.03 89.62 72.98
CA SER A 241 -52.94 89.88 73.92
C SER A 241 -52.21 91.18 73.61
N VAL A 242 -52.90 92.30 73.83
CA VAL A 242 -52.27 93.56 74.25
C VAL A 242 -52.72 93.81 75.67
N GLU A 243 -52.07 93.16 76.64
CA GLU A 243 -51.92 93.70 77.98
C GLU A 243 -50.75 93.00 78.68
N MET A 244 -49.76 93.83 78.99
CA MET A 244 -48.48 93.50 79.59
C MET A 244 -48.66 93.10 81.05
N ASP A 245 -47.90 92.13 81.56
CA ASP A 245 -47.24 92.38 82.85
C ASP A 245 -45.92 91.63 83.06
N VAL A 246 -44.98 92.36 83.64
CA VAL A 246 -43.56 92.07 83.78
C VAL A 246 -43.28 91.69 85.24
N VAL A 247 -42.91 90.44 85.49
CA VAL A 247 -42.44 89.97 86.81
C VAL A 247 -41.41 88.87 86.53
N SER A 248 -40.20 88.80 87.06
CA SER A 248 -39.45 89.50 88.10
C SER A 248 -37.98 89.31 87.71
N LYS A 249 -37.14 90.34 87.80
CA LYS A 249 -35.72 90.30 87.43
C LYS A 249 -35.01 89.12 88.12
N PRO A 250 -34.65 88.04 87.39
CA PRO A 250 -33.57 87.16 87.82
C PRO A 250 -32.28 87.98 87.70
N ASP A 251 -31.22 87.60 88.42
CA ASP A 251 -29.93 88.28 88.31
C ASP A 251 -29.42 88.22 86.86
N LEU A 252 -29.74 89.29 86.12
CA LEU A 252 -29.55 89.41 84.68
C LEU A 252 -28.07 89.32 84.33
N THR A 253 -27.19 89.69 85.26
CA THR A 253 -25.75 89.67 85.05
C THR A 253 -25.21 88.24 85.11
N ALA A 254 -25.69 87.43 86.06
CA ALA A 254 -25.34 86.00 86.14
C ALA A 254 -25.93 85.21 84.96
N ALA A 255 -27.22 85.43 84.65
CA ALA A 255 -27.88 84.77 83.52
C ALA A 255 -27.27 85.18 82.16
N LEU A 256 -26.93 86.45 81.94
CA LEU A 256 -26.25 86.89 80.70
C LEU A 256 -24.82 86.35 80.62
N LYS A 257 -24.09 86.27 81.74
CA LYS A 257 -22.76 85.63 81.77
C LYS A 257 -22.87 84.14 81.46
N GLU A 258 -23.84 83.44 82.04
CA GLU A 258 -24.06 82.02 81.80
C GLU A 258 -24.56 81.72 80.39
N ILE A 259 -25.46 82.52 79.84
CA ILE A 259 -25.85 82.42 78.42
C ILE A 259 -24.64 82.67 77.53
N ARG A 260 -23.79 83.66 77.85
CA ARG A 260 -22.55 83.92 77.09
C ARG A 260 -21.58 82.75 77.15
N THR A 261 -21.33 82.16 78.33
CA THR A 261 -20.44 80.99 78.45
C THR A 261 -21.03 79.78 77.75
N GLN A 262 -22.34 79.56 77.82
CA GLN A 262 -23.04 78.49 77.07
C GLN A 262 -22.89 78.69 75.55
N TYR A 263 -23.04 79.92 75.05
CA TYR A 263 -22.82 80.24 73.64
C TYR A 263 -21.36 80.08 73.22
N GLU A 264 -20.41 80.44 74.07
CA GLU A 264 -18.98 80.30 73.80
C GLU A 264 -18.56 78.81 73.75
N VAL A 265 -19.09 77.99 74.66
CA VAL A 265 -18.94 76.53 74.63
C VAL A 265 -19.65 75.92 73.41
N LEU A 266 -20.87 76.33 73.09
CA LEU A 266 -21.61 75.84 71.93
C LEU A 266 -20.91 76.22 70.61
N SER A 267 -20.41 77.45 70.51
CA SER A 267 -19.66 77.94 69.33
C SER A 267 -18.34 77.19 69.17
N SER A 268 -17.58 77.00 70.25
CA SER A 268 -16.33 76.23 70.19
C SER A 268 -16.56 74.76 69.86
N ARG A 269 -17.60 74.14 70.43
CA ARG A 269 -18.01 72.76 70.10
C ARG A 269 -18.47 72.63 68.65
N ASN A 270 -19.27 73.58 68.16
CA ASN A 270 -19.72 73.60 66.77
C ASN A 270 -18.52 73.74 65.81
N GLN A 271 -17.56 74.62 66.15
CA GLN A 271 -16.34 74.77 65.35
C GLN A 271 -15.48 73.49 65.35
N GLN A 272 -15.26 72.87 66.51
CA GLN A 272 -14.53 71.59 66.58
C GLN A 272 -15.25 70.48 65.80
N SER A 273 -16.58 70.36 65.94
CA SER A 273 -17.35 69.37 65.19
C SER A 273 -17.30 69.62 63.68
N ALA A 274 -17.29 70.88 63.23
CA ALA A 274 -17.11 71.21 61.82
C ALA A 274 -15.69 70.85 61.33
N GLU A 275 -14.65 71.16 62.11
CA GLU A 275 -13.27 70.82 61.79
C GLU A 275 -13.05 69.30 61.72
N GLU A 276 -13.54 68.54 62.69
CA GLU A 276 -13.49 67.07 62.70
C GLU A 276 -14.26 66.47 61.52
N TRP A 277 -15.42 67.05 61.17
CA TRP A 277 -16.21 66.63 60.03
C TRP A 277 -15.46 66.87 58.71
N TYR A 278 -14.87 68.05 58.53
CA TYR A 278 -14.06 68.36 57.33
C TYR A 278 -12.80 67.49 57.26
N GLN A 279 -12.10 67.28 58.38
CA GLN A 279 -10.93 66.40 58.42
C GLN A 279 -11.30 64.96 58.03
N THR A 280 -12.38 64.43 58.60
CA THR A 280 -12.89 63.09 58.24
C THR A 280 -13.29 63.03 56.77
N LYS A 281 -13.95 64.07 56.25
CA LYS A 281 -14.37 64.10 54.85
C LYS A 281 -13.17 64.15 53.90
N ILE A 282 -12.16 64.95 54.20
CA ILE A 282 -10.91 65.04 53.41
C ILE A 282 -10.15 63.71 53.50
N ALA A 283 -10.06 63.10 54.68
CA ALA A 283 -9.42 61.80 54.86
C ALA A 283 -10.12 60.70 54.04
N ASN A 284 -11.45 60.65 54.08
CA ASN A 284 -12.22 59.69 53.29
C ASN A 284 -12.04 59.88 51.79
N VAL A 285 -12.12 61.13 51.29
CA VAL A 285 -11.89 61.42 49.86
C VAL A 285 -10.46 61.08 49.45
N SER A 286 -9.46 61.38 50.29
CA SER A 286 -8.06 61.04 50.05
C SER A 286 -7.85 59.52 49.99
N GLN A 287 -8.44 58.76 50.93
CA GLN A 287 -8.38 57.31 50.95
C GLN A 287 -9.04 56.69 49.71
N GLU A 288 -10.20 57.21 49.30
CA GLU A 288 -10.92 56.73 48.13
C GLU A 288 -10.18 57.06 46.83
N ALA A 289 -9.57 58.25 46.74
CA ALA A 289 -8.67 58.61 45.64
C ALA A 289 -7.41 57.72 45.58
N ALA A 290 -6.84 57.36 46.74
CA ALA A 290 -5.71 56.43 46.81
C ALA A 290 -6.10 55.02 46.34
N LYS A 291 -7.26 54.51 46.79
CA LYS A 291 -7.79 53.21 46.35
C LYS A 291 -8.06 53.20 44.85
N ASN A 292 -8.68 54.25 44.31
CA ASN A 292 -8.94 54.38 42.88
C ASN A 292 -7.64 54.42 42.05
N ASN A 293 -6.61 55.15 42.53
CA ASN A 293 -5.29 55.16 41.89
C ASN A 293 -4.63 53.79 41.90
N GLU A 294 -4.74 53.04 43.00
CA GLU A 294 -4.21 51.68 43.11
C GLU A 294 -4.93 50.72 42.16
N SER A 295 -6.26 50.76 42.10
CA SER A 295 -7.04 49.96 41.13
C SER A 295 -6.70 50.33 39.68
N ALA A 296 -6.51 51.61 39.38
CA ALA A 296 -6.07 52.06 38.06
C ALA A 296 -4.64 51.60 37.72
N ARG A 297 -3.76 51.50 38.72
CA ARG A 297 -2.41 50.97 38.56
C ARG A 297 -2.43 49.47 38.29
N GLN A 298 -3.19 48.71 39.07
CA GLN A 298 -3.36 47.25 38.88
C GLN A 298 -3.92 46.94 37.49
N ALA A 299 -4.96 47.66 37.05
CA ALA A 299 -5.50 47.50 35.70
C ALA A 299 -4.46 47.79 34.59
N LYS A 300 -3.58 48.79 34.79
CA LYS A 300 -2.48 49.06 33.85
C LYS A 300 -1.45 47.94 33.83
N GLU A 301 -1.09 47.40 34.99
CA GLU A 301 -0.14 46.28 35.12
C GLU A 301 -0.70 45.02 34.44
N GLU A 302 -1.99 44.70 34.65
CA GLU A 302 -2.68 43.61 33.95
C GLU A 302 -2.68 43.80 32.43
N ILE A 303 -3.00 45.00 31.93
CA ILE A 303 -2.94 45.30 30.49
C ILE A 303 -1.52 45.09 29.94
N THR A 304 -0.48 45.51 30.67
CA THR A 304 0.91 45.29 30.22
C THR A 304 1.29 43.82 30.19
N GLU A 305 0.83 43.03 31.17
CA GLU A 305 1.08 41.59 31.21
C GLU A 305 0.32 40.85 30.10
N TYR A 306 -0.95 41.18 29.85
CA TYR A 306 -1.69 40.62 28.71
C TYR A 306 -1.04 40.97 27.36
N ARG A 307 -0.51 42.19 27.20
CA ARG A 307 0.27 42.55 26.01
C ARG A 307 1.55 41.72 25.87
N ARG A 308 2.28 41.49 26.97
CA ARG A 308 3.48 40.65 26.98
C ARG A 308 3.15 39.20 26.61
N GLN A 309 2.08 38.66 27.17
CA GLN A 309 1.60 37.31 26.85
C GLN A 309 1.17 37.19 25.39
N LEU A 310 0.44 38.17 24.87
CA LEU A 310 0.05 38.22 23.45
C LEU A 310 1.27 38.21 22.53
N GLN A 311 2.29 39.03 22.84
CA GLN A 311 3.54 39.04 22.08
C GLN A 311 4.26 37.69 22.16
N ALA A 312 4.37 37.08 23.34
CA ALA A 312 5.00 35.78 23.51
C ALA A 312 4.29 34.68 22.71
N ARG A 313 2.94 34.65 22.73
CA ARG A 313 2.14 33.71 21.94
C ARG A 313 2.25 33.95 20.44
N THR A 314 2.33 35.21 20.01
CA THR A 314 2.54 35.55 18.60
C THR A 314 3.88 35.02 18.11
N LEU A 315 4.96 35.22 18.88
CA LEU A 315 6.28 34.68 18.56
C LEU A 315 6.30 33.14 18.56
N GLU A 316 5.58 32.50 19.49
CA GLU A 316 5.43 31.04 19.51
C GLU A 316 4.71 30.53 18.24
N ILE A 317 3.63 31.20 17.82
CA ILE A 317 2.91 30.88 16.58
C ILE A 317 3.83 31.04 15.36
N ASP A 318 4.57 32.14 15.26
CA ASP A 318 5.46 32.39 14.12
C ASP A 318 6.63 31.42 14.08
N ALA A 319 7.19 31.04 15.24
CA ALA A 319 8.20 30.00 15.34
C ALA A 319 7.65 28.63 14.89
N LEU A 320 6.46 28.24 15.36
CA LEU A 320 5.82 26.99 14.96
C LEU A 320 5.50 26.97 13.45
N ARG A 321 5.02 28.09 12.90
CA ARG A 321 4.81 28.24 11.45
C ARG A 321 6.10 28.04 10.66
N SER A 322 7.18 28.69 11.07
CA SER A 322 8.49 28.52 10.43
C SER A 322 9.01 27.08 10.53
N THR A 323 8.79 26.40 11.67
CA THR A 323 9.16 24.98 11.79
C THR A 323 8.30 24.09 10.90
N ASN A 324 7.01 24.37 10.76
CA ASN A 324 6.13 23.61 9.90
C ASN A 324 6.51 23.78 8.42
N GLU A 325 6.73 25.00 7.97
CA GLU A 325 7.20 25.28 6.59
C GLU A 325 8.53 24.57 6.29
N SER A 326 9.45 24.52 7.26
CA SER A 326 10.71 23.77 7.13
C SER A 326 10.49 22.25 7.02
N LEU A 327 9.56 21.69 7.80
CA LEU A 327 9.22 20.26 7.74
C LEU A 327 8.49 19.90 6.44
N GLU A 328 7.55 20.73 6.00
CA GLU A 328 6.87 20.59 4.70
C GLU A 328 7.87 20.62 3.55
N ARG A 329 8.86 21.53 3.60
CA ARG A 329 9.95 21.58 2.63
C ARG A 329 10.81 20.31 2.66
N GLN A 330 11.17 19.81 3.84
CA GLN A 330 11.94 18.56 3.97
C GLN A 330 11.16 17.35 3.45
N LEU A 331 9.85 17.31 3.66
CA LEU A 331 8.97 16.28 3.11
C LEU A 331 8.97 16.34 1.58
N GLN A 332 8.75 17.51 1.00
CA GLN A 332 8.79 17.70 -0.46
C GLN A 332 10.14 17.29 -1.04
N GLU A 333 11.26 17.72 -0.44
CA GLU A 333 12.59 17.33 -0.90
C GLU A 333 12.85 15.81 -0.77
N ALA A 334 12.23 15.13 0.19
CA ALA A 334 12.31 13.68 0.32
C ALA A 334 11.43 12.95 -0.71
N GLU A 335 10.23 13.46 -0.98
CA GLU A 335 9.35 12.97 -2.03
C GLU A 335 9.98 13.12 -3.41
N ASP A 336 10.56 14.29 -3.72
CA ASP A 336 11.28 14.55 -4.97
C ASP A 336 12.47 13.58 -5.13
N ARG A 337 13.27 13.38 -4.07
CA ARG A 337 14.37 12.39 -4.08
C ARG A 337 13.89 10.96 -4.36
N ASN A 338 12.79 10.54 -3.72
CA ASN A 338 12.21 9.22 -3.95
C ASN A 338 11.67 9.08 -5.38
N ASN A 339 11.03 10.14 -5.91
CA ASN A 339 10.54 10.16 -7.29
C ASN A 339 11.69 10.04 -8.29
N ASP A 340 12.81 10.73 -8.05
CA ASP A 340 14.02 10.60 -8.86
C ASP A 340 14.60 9.17 -8.80
N GLU A 341 14.65 8.54 -7.62
CA GLU A 341 15.09 7.15 -7.46
C GLU A 341 14.16 6.17 -8.20
N ILE A 342 12.84 6.36 -8.10
CA ILE A 342 11.85 5.56 -8.84
C ILE A 342 12.04 5.73 -10.35
N SER A 343 12.25 6.96 -10.82
CA SER A 343 12.52 7.23 -12.25
C SER A 343 13.79 6.52 -12.71
N GLN A 344 14.86 6.57 -11.93
CA GLN A 344 16.11 5.87 -12.24
C GLN A 344 15.89 4.35 -12.28
N LEU A 345 15.16 3.77 -11.33
CA LEU A 345 14.84 2.35 -11.34
C LEU A 345 14.01 1.96 -12.55
N HIS A 346 12.99 2.75 -12.93
CA HIS A 346 12.23 2.52 -14.16
C HIS A 346 13.12 2.58 -15.41
N ASP A 347 14.06 3.52 -15.49
CA ASP A 347 15.03 3.58 -16.59
C ASP A 347 15.92 2.33 -16.63
N THR A 348 16.39 1.84 -15.49
CA THR A 348 17.16 0.58 -15.45
C THR A 348 16.33 -0.62 -15.89
N ILE A 349 15.05 -0.70 -15.50
CA ILE A 349 14.14 -1.76 -15.94
C ILE A 349 13.96 -1.70 -17.46
N ASN A 350 13.72 -0.50 -18.01
CA ASN A 350 13.56 -0.29 -19.45
C ASN A 350 14.82 -0.68 -20.23
N GLN A 351 16.01 -0.37 -19.71
CA GLN A 351 17.29 -0.77 -20.30
C GLN A 351 17.45 -2.30 -20.32
N LEU A 352 17.15 -2.97 -19.20
CA LEU A 352 17.22 -4.43 -19.10
C LEU A 352 16.20 -5.12 -20.01
N ASP A 353 14.97 -4.62 -20.09
CA ASP A 353 13.94 -5.13 -21.01
C ASP A 353 14.35 -4.96 -22.47
N SER A 354 14.97 -3.84 -22.82
CA SER A 354 15.51 -3.61 -24.17
C SER A 354 16.64 -4.59 -24.52
N ALA A 355 17.58 -4.81 -23.59
CA ALA A 355 18.66 -5.80 -23.77
C ALA A 355 18.10 -7.23 -23.90
N LEU A 356 17.09 -7.57 -23.09
CA LEU A 356 16.41 -8.86 -23.14
C LEU A 356 15.65 -9.07 -24.46
N ARG A 357 15.02 -8.02 -25.00
CA ARG A 357 14.40 -8.07 -26.34
C ARG A 357 15.45 -8.27 -27.43
N THR A 358 16.54 -7.51 -27.38
CA THR A 358 17.63 -7.57 -28.35
C THR A 358 18.25 -8.98 -28.39
N THR A 359 18.58 -9.55 -27.23
CA THR A 359 19.14 -10.92 -27.14
C THR A 359 18.15 -12.00 -27.60
N LYS A 360 16.85 -11.82 -27.36
CA LYS A 360 15.81 -12.72 -27.93
C LYS A 360 15.75 -12.63 -29.46
N GLU A 361 15.85 -11.43 -30.03
CA GLU A 361 15.88 -11.21 -31.47
C GLU A 361 17.13 -11.82 -32.12
N GLU A 362 18.30 -11.66 -31.49
CA GLU A 362 19.55 -12.30 -31.90
C GLU A 362 19.46 -13.83 -31.85
N MET A 363 18.90 -14.39 -30.77
CA MET A 363 18.67 -15.83 -30.67
C MET A 363 17.73 -16.34 -31.77
N ALA A 364 16.63 -15.63 -32.03
CA ALA A 364 15.71 -15.97 -33.11
C ALA A 364 16.39 -15.88 -34.49
N ARG A 365 17.30 -14.91 -34.69
CA ARG A 365 18.10 -14.78 -35.90
C ARG A 365 19.04 -15.98 -36.08
N HIS A 366 19.80 -16.36 -35.05
CA HIS A 366 20.68 -17.53 -35.11
C HIS A 366 19.92 -18.81 -35.40
N LEU A 367 18.73 -19.01 -34.80
CA LEU A 367 17.89 -20.17 -35.10
C LEU A 367 17.49 -20.24 -36.59
N ARG A 368 17.20 -19.09 -37.23
CA ARG A 368 16.95 -19.06 -38.68
C ARG A 368 18.20 -19.40 -39.48
N GLU A 369 19.35 -18.80 -39.13
CA GLU A 369 20.62 -19.07 -39.80
C GLU A 369 21.02 -20.56 -39.71
N TYR A 370 20.79 -21.21 -38.55
CA TYR A 370 21.00 -22.65 -38.39
C TYR A 370 20.05 -23.49 -39.24
N GLN A 371 18.76 -23.10 -39.33
CA GLN A 371 17.80 -23.80 -40.18
C GLN A 371 18.18 -23.68 -41.67
N ASP A 372 18.62 -22.51 -42.11
CA ASP A 372 19.08 -22.28 -43.48
C ASP A 372 20.33 -23.12 -43.80
N LEU A 373 21.30 -23.17 -42.87
CA LEU A 373 22.48 -24.01 -43.03
C LEU A 373 22.13 -25.51 -43.07
N LEU A 374 21.18 -25.94 -42.24
CA LEU A 374 20.66 -27.31 -42.27
C LEU A 374 20.02 -27.62 -43.63
N ASN A 375 19.23 -26.69 -44.19
CA ASN A 375 18.62 -26.84 -45.50
C ASN A 375 19.69 -26.99 -46.61
N VAL A 376 20.76 -26.17 -46.58
CA VAL A 376 21.90 -26.30 -47.50
C VAL A 376 22.60 -27.65 -47.34
N LYS A 377 22.84 -28.10 -46.10
CA LYS A 377 23.43 -29.42 -45.83
C LYS A 377 22.58 -30.54 -46.40
N MET A 378 21.26 -30.48 -46.24
CA MET A 378 20.34 -31.46 -46.82
C MET A 378 20.39 -31.46 -48.35
N ALA A 379 20.47 -30.29 -48.98
CA ALA A 379 20.64 -30.18 -50.44
C ALA A 379 21.95 -30.83 -50.90
N LEU A 380 23.06 -30.56 -50.21
CA LEU A 380 24.36 -31.18 -50.50
C LEU A 380 24.34 -32.70 -50.30
N ASP A 381 23.67 -33.21 -49.27
CA ASP A 381 23.52 -34.67 -49.10
C ASP A 381 22.76 -35.30 -50.28
N ILE A 382 21.72 -34.62 -50.78
CA ILE A 382 20.96 -35.05 -51.95
C ILE A 382 21.86 -35.04 -53.20
N GLU A 383 22.65 -33.98 -53.40
CA GLU A 383 23.62 -33.90 -54.50
C GLU A 383 24.67 -35.02 -54.42
N ILE A 384 25.25 -35.26 -53.25
CA ILE A 384 26.22 -36.35 -53.03
C ILE A 384 25.57 -37.71 -53.32
N ALA A 385 24.34 -37.93 -52.87
CA ALA A 385 23.59 -39.16 -53.17
C ALA A 385 23.34 -39.31 -54.68
N ALA A 386 23.00 -38.22 -55.37
CA ALA A 386 22.83 -38.20 -56.82
C ALA A 386 24.14 -38.48 -57.56
N TYR A 387 25.26 -37.85 -57.15
CA TYR A 387 26.59 -38.10 -57.71
C TYR A 387 27.03 -39.56 -57.49
N ARG A 388 26.83 -40.11 -56.29
CA ARG A 388 27.09 -41.54 -55.99
C ARG A 388 26.30 -42.46 -56.93
N LYS A 389 25.01 -42.20 -57.12
CA LYS A 389 24.16 -42.97 -58.03
C LYS A 389 24.60 -42.87 -59.50
N LEU A 390 25.06 -41.69 -59.94
CA LEU A 390 25.59 -41.51 -61.30
C LEU A 390 26.91 -42.26 -61.48
N LEU A 391 27.80 -42.22 -60.49
CA LEU A 391 29.06 -42.98 -60.45
C LEU A 391 28.79 -44.49 -60.49
N GLU A 392 27.85 -45.00 -59.70
CA GLU A 392 27.41 -46.40 -59.76
C GLU A 392 26.86 -46.76 -61.16
N GLY A 393 26.12 -45.85 -61.80
CA GLY A 393 25.64 -46.00 -63.18
C GLY A 393 26.77 -46.01 -64.23
N GLU A 394 27.81 -45.20 -64.05
CA GLU A 394 28.99 -45.19 -64.90
C GLU A 394 29.90 -46.40 -64.65
N GLU A 395 30.05 -46.88 -63.41
CA GLU A 395 30.70 -48.17 -63.12
C GLU A 395 29.95 -49.31 -63.84
N THR A 396 28.62 -49.24 -63.89
CA THR A 396 27.77 -50.18 -64.65
C THR A 396 27.96 -50.04 -66.17
N ARG A 397 28.21 -48.82 -66.68
CA ARG A 397 28.52 -48.59 -68.11
C ARG A 397 29.95 -48.94 -68.49
N LEU A 398 30.95 -48.68 -67.64
CA LEU A 398 32.34 -49.04 -67.87
C LEU A 398 32.52 -50.56 -67.81
N THR A 399 31.78 -51.24 -66.93
CA THR A 399 31.62 -52.69 -67.01
C THR A 399 30.87 -53.16 -68.27
N SER A 400 30.05 -52.31 -68.91
CA SER A 400 29.28 -52.64 -70.12
C SER A 400 29.90 -52.22 -71.47
N VAL A 401 30.77 -51.20 -71.53
CA VAL A 401 31.40 -50.67 -72.76
C VAL A 401 32.89 -51.04 -72.85
N GLY A 402 33.50 -51.43 -71.72
CA GLY A 402 34.73 -52.20 -71.71
C GLY A 402 34.45 -53.70 -71.71
N GLY A 403 34.05 -54.28 -72.85
CA GLY A 403 34.36 -55.70 -73.06
C GLY A 403 35.89 -55.81 -73.17
N SER A 404 36.61 -56.59 -72.37
CA SER A 404 36.32 -57.95 -71.93
C SER A 404 37.07 -58.29 -70.64
N GLY A 405 36.40 -58.97 -69.71
CA GLY A 405 37.05 -59.58 -68.55
C GLY A 405 36.09 -60.00 -67.44
N MET A 406 35.18 -60.95 -67.75
CA MET A 406 34.52 -61.97 -66.88
C MET A 406 34.03 -61.55 -65.47
N TYR A 407 32.85 -61.90 -64.96
CA TYR A 407 32.10 -63.16 -65.04
C TYR A 407 30.66 -62.88 -64.57
N SER A 408 29.70 -63.52 -65.25
CA SER A 408 28.29 -63.58 -64.90
C SER A 408 28.00 -64.73 -63.95
N ILE A 409 27.21 -64.52 -62.90
CA ILE A 409 26.34 -65.53 -62.27
C ILE A 409 24.96 -64.88 -62.01
N GLY A 410 23.92 -65.36 -62.70
CA GLY A 410 22.49 -65.16 -62.36
C GLY A 410 22.07 -66.07 -61.19
N PHE A 411 20.91 -66.03 -60.55
CA PHE A 411 19.50 -65.61 -60.79
C PHE A 411 18.81 -65.65 -59.38
N PRO A 412 17.47 -65.55 -59.17
CA PRO A 412 16.42 -64.62 -59.65
C PRO A 412 15.52 -64.02 -58.51
N TYR A 413 14.69 -63.04 -58.87
CA TYR A 413 13.32 -62.72 -58.39
C TYR A 413 12.91 -62.90 -56.90
N SER A 414 12.44 -61.83 -56.26
CA SER A 414 10.99 -61.55 -56.13
C SER A 414 10.74 -60.21 -55.42
N SER A 415 10.06 -59.31 -56.13
CA SER A 415 9.50 -58.06 -55.65
C SER A 415 8.06 -58.26 -55.15
N GLY A 416 7.71 -57.59 -54.06
CA GLY A 416 6.31 -57.35 -53.64
C GLY A 416 6.30 -56.64 -52.28
N GLN A 417 6.37 -55.32 -52.25
CA GLN A 417 5.24 -54.35 -52.26
C GLN A 417 4.50 -54.22 -50.92
N TYR A 418 3.97 -52.99 -50.72
CA TYR A 418 3.24 -52.43 -49.58
C TYR A 418 4.12 -51.93 -48.43
N SER A 419 3.95 -50.73 -47.88
CA SER A 419 2.93 -49.69 -48.08
C SER A 419 3.48 -48.39 -47.50
N GLY A 420 3.26 -47.29 -48.22
CA GLY A 420 3.50 -45.95 -47.71
C GLY A 420 2.61 -45.66 -46.50
N GLY A 421 3.23 -45.09 -45.46
CA GLY A 421 2.57 -44.41 -44.36
C GLY A 421 3.10 -42.99 -44.31
N LYS A 422 2.36 -42.07 -44.91
CA LYS A 422 2.57 -40.63 -44.75
C LYS A 422 2.24 -40.26 -43.31
N SER A 423 3.13 -39.56 -42.62
CA SER A 423 2.78 -38.78 -41.43
C SER A 423 3.50 -37.45 -41.49
N PHE A 424 2.80 -36.51 -42.12
CA PHE A 424 3.01 -35.08 -41.98
C PHE A 424 2.51 -34.69 -40.58
N THR A 425 3.40 -34.39 -39.65
CA THR A 425 3.02 -33.63 -38.45
C THR A 425 3.30 -32.16 -38.72
N SER A 426 2.30 -31.49 -39.31
CA SER A 426 2.16 -30.05 -39.22
C SER A 426 1.93 -29.69 -37.77
N SER A 427 2.99 -29.34 -37.04
CA SER A 427 2.82 -28.57 -35.80
C SER A 427 2.59 -27.13 -36.20
N THR A 428 1.33 -26.83 -36.49
CA THR A 428 0.82 -25.47 -36.62
C THR A 428 1.06 -24.77 -35.29
N VAL A 429 2.06 -23.89 -35.21
CA VAL A 429 2.20 -22.97 -34.09
C VAL A 429 1.08 -21.94 -34.24
N THR A 430 -0.01 -22.15 -33.51
CA THR A 430 -1.01 -21.10 -33.27
C THR A 430 -0.34 -20.00 -32.46
N ILE A 431 0.09 -18.94 -33.13
CA ILE A 431 0.37 -17.66 -32.50
C ILE A 431 -0.99 -17.14 -31.99
N ARG A 432 -1.22 -17.28 -30.68
CA ARG A 432 -2.27 -16.53 -30.00
C ARG A 432 -1.85 -15.06 -30.05
N LYS A 433 -2.50 -14.32 -30.95
CA LYS A 433 -2.46 -12.87 -30.99
C LYS A 433 -3.10 -12.37 -29.69
N GLU A 434 -2.30 -11.96 -28.73
CA GLU A 434 -2.78 -11.13 -27.63
C GLU A 434 -3.22 -9.79 -28.24
N GLU A 435 -4.54 -9.64 -28.41
CA GLU A 435 -5.12 -8.33 -28.64
C GLU A 435 -5.03 -7.54 -27.33
N LYS A 436 -4.01 -6.66 -27.27
CA LYS A 436 -4.07 -5.46 -26.44
C LYS A 436 -5.33 -4.70 -26.81
N LYS A 437 -6.32 -4.70 -25.93
CA LYS A 437 -7.40 -3.72 -25.97
C LYS A 437 -7.02 -2.57 -25.06
N GLU A 438 -6.32 -1.61 -25.64
CA GLU A 438 -6.36 -0.23 -25.18
C GLU A 438 -7.80 0.27 -25.33
N THR A 439 -8.40 0.74 -24.24
CA THR A 439 -9.48 1.73 -24.33
C THR A 439 -9.10 2.88 -23.43
N SER A 440 -8.65 3.92 -24.13
CA SER A 440 -8.46 5.29 -23.70
C SER A 440 -9.75 5.91 -23.17
N ASP A 441 -9.54 6.80 -22.21
CA ASP A 441 -10.29 7.97 -21.78
C ASP A 441 -11.60 8.32 -22.48
N GLY A 442 -12.58 8.68 -21.63
CA GLY A 442 -13.86 9.25 -22.03
C GLY A 442 -14.54 9.98 -20.88
N GLU A 443 -14.00 11.15 -20.53
CA GLU A 443 -14.71 12.22 -19.83
C GLU A 443 -16.01 12.60 -20.58
N LYS A 444 -17.15 12.67 -19.87
CA LYS A 444 -18.19 13.74 -19.89
C LYS A 444 -19.60 13.24 -19.56
N GLY A 445 -20.28 14.01 -18.71
CA GLY A 445 -21.73 14.00 -18.48
C GLY A 445 -22.04 13.87 -16.99
N GLY A 446 -22.34 14.91 -16.22
CA GLY A 446 -23.22 16.02 -16.54
C GLY A 446 -24.68 15.63 -16.25
N ALA A 447 -25.06 15.56 -14.97
CA ALA A 447 -26.45 15.40 -14.55
C ALA A 447 -26.83 16.51 -13.56
N GLN A 448 -27.39 17.59 -14.12
CA GLN A 448 -28.22 18.54 -13.41
C GLN A 448 -29.51 17.83 -12.97
N ALA A 449 -29.82 17.86 -11.68
CA ALA A 449 -31.17 17.67 -11.18
C ALA A 449 -31.65 18.98 -10.52
N LYS A 450 -32.36 19.78 -11.31
CA LYS A 450 -33.26 20.85 -10.86
C LYS A 450 -34.59 20.21 -10.43
N THR A 451 -35.00 20.38 -9.18
CA THR A 451 -36.41 20.37 -8.74
C THR A 451 -36.48 21.20 -7.45
N SER A 452 -36.78 22.50 -7.54
CA SER A 452 -38.14 23.09 -7.43
C SER A 452 -38.52 23.45 -5.99
N LYS A 453 -38.42 24.76 -5.68
CA LYS A 453 -39.24 25.45 -4.67
C LYS A 453 -40.74 25.26 -4.98
N PRO A 454 -41.58 25.27 -3.94
CA PRO A 454 -42.57 26.33 -3.78
C PRO A 454 -42.46 26.90 -2.35
N GLY A 455 -42.64 28.18 -2.03
CA GLY A 455 -43.58 29.16 -2.54
C GLY A 455 -44.12 29.87 -1.29
N GLU A 456 -43.73 31.12 -1.07
CA GLU A 456 -44.44 32.05 -0.17
C GLU A 456 -45.85 32.30 -0.70
N PRO A 457 -46.82 32.51 0.21
CA PRO A 457 -47.33 33.86 0.44
C PRO A 457 -47.33 34.14 1.96
N GLY A 458 -47.10 35.33 2.49
CA GLY A 458 -47.58 36.64 2.09
C GLY A 458 -48.36 37.25 3.28
N GLN A 459 -47.97 38.47 3.66
CA GLN A 459 -48.78 39.48 4.36
C GLN A 459 -49.17 39.21 5.84
N GLU A 460 -48.62 39.98 6.78
CA GLU A 460 -49.13 41.30 7.22
C GLU A 460 -50.28 41.16 8.23
N LYS A 461 -49.97 41.42 9.51
CA LYS A 461 -50.85 42.09 10.49
C LYS A 461 -50.14 42.25 11.84
N THR A 462 -49.68 43.48 12.09
CA THR A 462 -49.73 44.08 13.42
C THR A 462 -51.19 44.10 13.91
N PRO A 463 -51.41 44.04 15.23
CA PRO A 463 -51.92 45.25 15.85
C PRO A 463 -51.31 45.58 17.22
N GLN A 464 -51.36 46.88 17.48
CA GLN A 464 -51.11 47.59 18.73
C GLN A 464 -52.06 47.17 19.88
N LYS A 465 -51.53 47.36 21.10
CA LYS A 465 -52.14 47.91 22.34
C LYS A 465 -53.47 47.33 22.86
N ILE A 466 -53.46 46.99 24.15
CA ILE A 466 -54.41 47.30 25.25
C ILE A 466 -53.73 46.68 26.51
N ALA A 467 -53.11 47.44 27.43
CA ALA A 467 -53.68 48.20 28.56
C ALA A 467 -54.58 47.37 29.52
N THR A 468 -54.41 47.59 30.82
CA THR A 468 -55.14 47.02 32.00
C THR A 468 -54.88 45.55 32.30
N ASN A 469 -54.48 45.14 33.52
CA ASN A 469 -54.71 45.70 34.85
C ASN A 469 -53.53 45.42 35.78
#